data_AF-A0A7J6QW12-F1
#
_entry.id   AF-A0A7J6QW12-F1
#
_cell.length_a   1.000
_cell.length_b   1.000
_cell.length_c   1.000
_cell.angle_alpha   90.00
_cell.angle_beta   90.00
_cell.angle_gamma   90.00
#
_symmetry.space_group_name_H-M   'P 1'
#
loop_
_entity.id
_entity.type
_entity.pdbx_description
1 polymer ?
#
loop_
_entity_poly.entity_id
_entity_poly.type
_entity_poly.pdbx_seq_one_letter_code
_entity_poly.pdbx_strand_id
1 'polypeptide(L)'
;LYERGAELMRQRGLILLDTKYEFGIDESGMLHVIDEVNTPDSSRMCDVKEWEEKFPQIQKIMHDGKLDSARSGQSDASWAKCYRNVSELLKDHPHLKPAEFSKQYVRDALLDMGFKPDQDKSVPKLSKEHVVECAYRYIAVCERVTGQSFEWPSETVKLTPEERVCSNLKHHGFVRIAIFVRLLSSSSVPD
;
A
#
# COMPACT_ATOMS: atom_id res chain seq x y z
N LEU A 1 3.93 17.66 -4.05
CA LEU A 1 2.90 16.73 -3.54
C LEU A 1 3.48 15.76 -2.53
N TYR A 2 4.44 14.93 -2.94
CA TYR A 2 5.06 13.93 -2.06
C TYR A 2 5.55 14.50 -0.72
N GLU A 3 6.41 15.53 -0.74
CA GLU A 3 6.98 16.11 0.50
C GLU A 3 5.89 16.55 1.48
N ARG A 4 4.85 17.23 0.98
CA ARG A 4 3.71 17.65 1.79
C ARG A 4 2.93 16.47 2.34
N GLY A 5 2.72 15.43 1.54
CA GLY A 5 2.07 14.19 1.97
C GLY A 5 2.87 13.48 3.06
N ALA A 6 4.18 13.34 2.87
CA ALA A 6 5.09 12.72 3.82
C ALA A 6 5.14 13.49 5.15
N GLU A 7 5.20 14.83 5.10
CA GLU A 7 5.15 15.69 6.28
C GLU A 7 3.86 15.47 7.08
N LEU A 8 2.70 15.52 6.40
CA LEU A 8 1.40 15.33 7.02
C LEU A 8 1.26 13.93 7.63
N MET A 9 1.63 12.89 6.90
CA MET A 9 1.59 11.51 7.41
C MET A 9 2.49 11.33 8.63
N ARG A 10 3.70 11.92 8.61
CA ARG A 10 4.64 11.85 9.73
C ARG A 10 4.08 12.50 10.99
N GLN A 11 3.39 13.63 10.86
CA GLN A 11 2.67 14.27 11.98
C GLN A 11 1.56 13.36 12.55
N ARG A 12 1.01 12.46 11.73
CA ARG A 12 0.03 11.45 12.14
C ARG A 12 0.66 10.11 12.53
N GLY A 13 1.99 10.05 12.65
CA GLY A 13 2.74 8.87 13.06
C GLY A 13 2.91 7.80 11.98
N LEU A 14 2.75 8.16 10.71
CA LEU A 14 2.98 7.28 9.56
C LEU A 14 4.19 7.76 8.77
N ILE A 15 4.96 6.83 8.23
CA ILE A 15 6.00 7.12 7.23
C ILE A 15 5.44 6.78 5.86
N LEU A 16 5.44 7.75 4.95
CA LEU A 16 5.15 7.55 3.53
C LEU A 16 6.42 7.11 2.81
N LEU A 17 6.56 5.81 2.55
CA LEU A 17 7.76 5.26 1.89
C LEU A 17 7.80 5.68 0.43
N ASP A 18 6.68 5.53 -0.26
CA ASP A 18 6.50 5.92 -1.66
C ASP A 18 5.02 5.96 -2.00
N THR A 19 4.71 6.59 -3.14
CA THR A 19 3.36 6.75 -3.65
C THR A 19 3.38 6.98 -5.15
N LYS A 20 2.31 6.58 -5.82
CA LYS A 20 2.08 6.78 -7.26
C LYS A 20 1.06 7.90 -7.44
N TYR A 21 1.40 8.91 -8.24
CA TYR A 21 0.49 9.98 -8.64
C TYR A 21 0.15 9.88 -10.12
N GLU A 22 -1.08 10.19 -10.47
CA GLU A 22 -1.52 10.33 -11.86
C GLU A 22 -1.89 11.79 -12.13
N PHE A 23 -1.59 12.26 -13.34
CA PHE A 23 -1.86 13.62 -13.76
C PHE A 23 -2.53 13.62 -15.14
N GLY A 24 -3.47 14.54 -15.32
CA GLY A 24 -4.14 14.81 -16.60
C GLY A 24 -3.96 16.27 -17.00
N ILE A 25 -4.04 16.54 -18.29
CA ILE A 25 -4.09 17.91 -18.82
C ILE A 25 -5.48 18.12 -19.40
N ASP A 26 -6.14 19.23 -19.05
CA ASP A 26 -7.46 19.56 -19.63
C ASP A 26 -7.34 20.27 -20.98
N GLU A 27 -8.49 20.56 -21.60
CA GLU A 27 -8.56 21.23 -22.91
C GLU A 27 -7.89 22.61 -22.95
N SER A 28 -7.74 23.27 -21.78
CA SER A 28 -7.07 24.57 -21.65
C SER A 28 -5.55 24.46 -21.45
N GLY A 29 -5.02 23.24 -21.34
CA GLY A 29 -3.61 23.00 -21.04
C GLY A 29 -3.28 23.03 -19.54
N MET A 30 -4.27 23.07 -18.65
CA MET A 30 -4.06 23.06 -17.20
C MET A 30 -3.75 21.64 -16.71
N LEU A 31 -2.70 21.50 -15.90
CA LEU A 31 -2.32 20.23 -15.28
C LEU A 31 -3.14 19.99 -14.00
N HIS A 32 -3.76 18.81 -13.92
CA HIS A 32 -4.56 18.37 -12.79
C HIS A 32 -3.96 17.12 -12.17
N VAL A 33 -4.00 17.05 -10.84
CA VAL A 33 -3.86 15.76 -10.15
C VAL A 33 -5.17 15.01 -10.35
N ILE A 34 -5.06 13.77 -10.82
CA ILE A 34 -6.20 12.87 -11.00
C ILE A 34 -5.97 11.61 -10.16
N ASP A 35 -6.88 10.64 -10.29
CA ASP A 35 -6.85 9.39 -9.51
C ASP A 35 -6.86 9.66 -7.99
N GLU A 36 -6.51 8.64 -7.21
CA GLU A 36 -6.32 8.74 -5.76
C GLU A 36 -4.92 9.23 -5.37
N VAL A 37 -4.83 9.84 -4.19
CA VAL A 37 -3.59 10.43 -3.66
C VAL A 37 -3.37 9.91 -2.26
N ASN A 38 -2.18 9.35 -1.99
CA ASN A 38 -1.75 9.00 -0.64
C ASN A 38 -2.64 7.97 0.08
N THR A 39 -3.34 7.12 -0.67
CA THR A 39 -4.18 6.03 -0.14
C THR A 39 -3.35 4.76 0.10
N PRO A 40 -3.83 3.80 0.91
CA PRO A 40 -3.23 2.46 1.03
C PRO A 40 -3.09 1.70 -0.30
N ASP A 41 -3.85 2.12 -1.32
CA ASP A 41 -3.87 1.51 -2.64
C ASP A 41 -2.74 2.02 -3.55
N SER A 42 -2.46 3.32 -3.44
CA SER A 42 -1.46 4.04 -4.25
C SER A 42 -0.11 4.18 -3.55
N SER A 43 -0.03 3.85 -2.25
CA SER A 43 1.10 4.21 -1.40
C SER A 43 1.51 3.09 -0.45
N ARG A 44 2.82 2.98 -0.21
CA ARG A 44 3.39 2.16 0.85
C ARG A 44 3.64 3.01 2.08
N MET A 45 3.16 2.55 3.23
CA MET A 45 3.26 3.30 4.48
C MET A 45 3.46 2.38 5.67
N CYS A 46 4.23 2.85 6.65
CA CYS A 46 4.53 2.10 7.87
C CYS A 46 4.43 2.98 9.12
N ASP A 47 4.40 2.34 10.29
CA ASP A 47 4.35 3.06 11.57
C ASP A 47 5.68 3.76 11.84
N VAL A 48 5.62 5.03 12.25
CA VAL A 48 6.82 5.84 12.50
C VAL A 48 7.71 5.25 13.58
N LYS A 49 7.14 4.71 14.66
CA LYS A 49 7.91 4.19 15.79
C LYS A 49 8.66 2.93 15.37
N GLU A 50 7.97 2.03 14.70
CA GLU A 50 8.60 0.81 14.18
C GLU A 50 9.68 1.11 13.14
N TRP A 51 9.44 2.09 12.26
CA TRP A 51 10.44 2.51 11.29
C TRP A 51 11.70 3.04 11.99
N GLU A 52 11.54 3.97 12.93
CA GLU A 52 12.66 4.58 13.66
C GLU A 52 13.44 3.57 14.51
N GLU A 53 12.76 2.55 15.04
CA GLU A 53 13.39 1.47 15.82
C GLU A 53 14.13 0.45 14.94
N LYS A 54 13.51 -0.02 13.86
CA LYS A 54 13.98 -1.17 13.07
C LYS A 54 14.91 -0.77 11.93
N PHE A 55 14.68 0.38 11.28
CA PHE A 55 15.45 0.79 10.10
C PHE A 55 16.95 0.96 10.36
N PRO A 56 17.41 1.56 11.49
CA PRO A 56 18.84 1.63 11.78
C PRO A 56 19.51 0.25 11.90
N GLN A 57 18.79 -0.75 12.41
CA GLN A 57 19.27 -2.13 12.52
C GLN A 57 19.44 -2.77 11.15
N ILE A 58 18.45 -2.58 10.26
CA ILE A 58 18.52 -3.02 8.86
C ILE A 58 19.72 -2.38 8.15
N GLN A 59 19.92 -1.07 8.31
CA GLN A 59 21.06 -0.36 7.71
C GLN A 59 22.39 -0.91 8.20
N LYS A 60 22.52 -1.16 9.51
CA LYS A 60 23.72 -1.72 10.11
C LYS A 60 24.06 -3.09 9.53
N ILE A 61 23.10 -4.03 9.51
CA ILE A 61 23.31 -5.39 8.97
C ILE A 61 23.69 -5.33 7.48
N MET A 62 22.99 -4.49 6.69
CA MET A 62 23.29 -4.31 5.26
C MET A 62 24.68 -3.73 5.00
N HIS A 63 25.17 -2.86 5.89
CA HIS A 63 26.49 -2.25 5.79
C HIS A 63 27.60 -3.20 6.24
N ASP A 64 27.43 -3.83 7.40
CA ASP A 64 28.43 -4.72 8.00
C ASP A 64 28.66 -5.95 7.10
N GLY A 65 27.60 -6.55 6.54
CA GLY A 65 27.72 -7.65 5.59
C GLY A 65 28.48 -7.28 4.31
N LYS A 66 28.43 -6.02 3.87
CA LYS A 66 29.24 -5.52 2.73
C LYS A 66 30.70 -5.32 3.10
N LEU A 67 30.97 -4.78 4.29
CA LEU A 67 32.34 -4.58 4.76
C LEU A 67 33.07 -5.91 4.94
N ASP A 68 32.40 -6.91 5.51
CA ASP A 68 32.98 -8.23 5.70
C ASP A 68 33.28 -8.90 4.36
N SER A 69 32.35 -8.83 3.40
CA SER A 69 32.58 -9.32 2.02
C SER A 69 33.74 -8.62 1.31
N ALA A 70 33.99 -7.34 1.57
CA ALA A 70 35.08 -6.57 0.96
C ALA A 70 36.44 -6.84 1.64
N ARG A 71 36.44 -7.24 2.91
CA ARG A 71 37.64 -7.58 3.68
C ARG A 71 38.02 -9.05 3.54
N SER A 72 37.05 -9.93 3.30
CA SER A 72 37.26 -11.36 3.15
C SER A 72 37.60 -11.74 1.71
N GLY A 73 38.89 -11.71 1.37
CA GLY A 73 39.44 -12.61 0.34
C GLY A 73 39.53 -14.08 0.82
N GLN A 74 38.97 -14.39 1.99
CA GLN A 74 39.07 -15.67 2.70
C GLN A 74 37.68 -16.26 2.95
N SER A 75 37.52 -17.55 2.62
CA SER A 75 36.27 -18.33 2.58
C SER A 75 35.66 -18.71 3.94
N ASP A 76 36.22 -18.29 5.07
CA ASP A 76 36.02 -19.01 6.34
C ASP A 76 35.29 -18.22 7.45
N ALA A 77 34.73 -17.04 7.17
CA ALA A 77 33.86 -16.32 8.10
C ALA A 77 32.38 -16.66 7.84
N SER A 78 31.92 -17.82 8.35
CA SER A 78 30.59 -18.38 8.03
C SER A 78 29.37 -17.60 8.57
N TRP A 79 29.56 -16.46 9.23
CA TRP A 79 28.47 -15.70 9.88
C TRP A 79 28.16 -14.36 9.22
N ALA A 80 29.05 -13.82 8.37
CA ALA A 80 28.84 -12.54 7.71
C ALA A 80 28.10 -12.72 6.37
N LYS A 81 26.78 -12.86 6.43
CA LYS A 81 25.95 -12.94 5.22
C LYS A 81 25.79 -11.55 4.59
N CYS A 82 26.28 -11.40 3.36
CA CYS A 82 26.03 -10.20 2.56
C CYS A 82 24.67 -10.31 1.86
N TYR A 83 23.72 -9.46 2.24
CA TYR A 83 22.40 -9.38 1.62
C TYR A 83 22.42 -8.49 0.38
N ARG A 84 21.86 -8.98 -0.74
CA ARG A 84 21.77 -8.18 -1.98
C ARG A 84 20.76 -7.04 -1.86
N ASN A 85 19.68 -7.24 -1.13
CA ASN A 85 18.62 -6.27 -0.91
C ASN A 85 17.90 -6.52 0.41
N VAL A 86 17.09 -5.55 0.84
CA VAL A 86 16.33 -5.61 2.10
C VAL A 86 15.34 -6.78 2.12
N SER A 87 14.76 -7.16 0.98
CA SER A 87 13.83 -8.30 0.91
C SER A 87 14.48 -9.63 1.27
N GLU A 88 15.76 -9.82 0.93
CA GLU A 88 16.52 -11.01 1.31
C GLU A 88 16.82 -11.00 2.81
N LEU A 89 17.21 -9.85 3.36
CA LEU A 89 17.45 -9.67 4.79
C LEU A 89 16.20 -9.96 5.62
N LEU A 90 15.04 -9.43 5.22
CA LEU A 90 13.80 -9.58 5.96
C LEU A 90 13.25 -11.02 5.94
N LYS A 91 13.70 -11.88 5.01
CA LYS A 91 13.38 -13.32 5.05
C LYS A 91 14.07 -14.02 6.23
N ASP A 92 15.30 -13.64 6.52
CA ASP A 92 16.08 -14.19 7.64
C ASP A 92 15.76 -13.48 8.97
N HIS A 93 15.39 -12.18 8.90
CA HIS A 93 15.08 -11.34 10.06
C HIS A 93 13.65 -10.78 9.98
N PRO A 94 12.60 -11.63 10.06
CA PRO A 94 11.22 -11.19 9.89
C PRO A 94 10.75 -10.21 10.98
N HIS A 95 11.34 -10.26 12.18
CA HIS A 95 11.06 -9.32 13.27
C HIS A 95 11.44 -7.86 12.94
N LEU A 96 12.33 -7.65 11.97
CA LEU A 96 12.72 -6.32 11.49
C LEU A 96 11.76 -5.76 10.44
N LYS A 97 10.77 -6.53 9.95
CA LYS A 97 9.74 -6.03 9.03
C LYS A 97 8.87 -5.01 9.79
N PRO A 98 8.81 -3.73 9.39
CA PRO A 98 7.90 -2.77 9.99
C PRO A 98 6.44 -3.13 9.64
N ALA A 99 5.52 -2.81 10.53
CA ALA A 99 4.08 -2.88 10.28
C ALA A 99 3.74 -2.01 9.07
N GLU A 100 3.09 -2.62 8.08
CA GLU A 100 2.83 -2.05 6.77
C GLU A 100 1.31 -1.96 6.58
N PHE A 101 0.82 -0.80 6.13
CA PHE A 101 -0.62 -0.50 6.06
C PHE A 101 -1.17 -0.37 4.64
N SER A 102 -0.49 -0.92 3.61
CA SER A 102 -0.97 -0.89 2.23
C SER A 102 -1.71 -2.17 1.83
N LYS A 103 -2.02 -2.27 0.53
CA LYS A 103 -2.44 -3.50 -0.16
C LYS A 103 -1.58 -4.73 0.09
N GLN A 104 -0.40 -4.60 0.72
CA GLN A 104 0.43 -5.75 1.06
C GLN A 104 -0.32 -6.77 1.92
N TYR A 105 -1.22 -6.34 2.81
CA TYR A 105 -2.04 -7.26 3.59
C TYR A 105 -2.85 -8.24 2.72
N VAL A 106 -3.46 -7.76 1.63
CA VAL A 106 -4.24 -8.61 0.72
C VAL A 106 -3.34 -9.64 0.04
N ARG A 107 -2.13 -9.23 -0.35
CA ARG A 107 -1.15 -10.14 -0.95
C ARG A 107 -0.72 -11.22 0.04
N ASP A 108 -0.38 -10.81 1.26
CA ASP A 108 0.04 -11.72 2.32
C ASP A 108 -1.10 -12.70 2.67
N ALA A 109 -2.35 -12.23 2.79
CA ALA A 109 -3.52 -13.08 3.03
C ALA A 109 -3.77 -14.09 1.90
N LEU A 110 -3.57 -13.71 0.63
CA LEU A 110 -3.69 -14.63 -0.50
C LEU A 110 -2.61 -15.72 -0.44
N LEU A 111 -1.36 -15.35 -0.13
CA LEU A 111 -0.26 -16.30 0.03
C LEU A 111 -0.52 -17.27 1.19
N ASP A 112 -1.04 -16.79 2.32
CA ASP A 112 -1.40 -17.60 3.49
C ASP A 112 -2.55 -18.58 3.19
N MET A 113 -3.45 -18.21 2.28
CA MET A 113 -4.48 -19.11 1.73
C MET A 113 -3.91 -20.14 0.75
N GLY A 114 -2.60 -20.11 0.48
CA GLY A 114 -1.91 -21.03 -0.43
C GLY A 114 -1.95 -20.63 -1.90
N PHE A 115 -2.42 -19.41 -2.23
CA PHE A 115 -2.43 -18.91 -3.61
C PHE A 115 -1.00 -18.75 -4.12
N LYS A 116 -0.75 -19.25 -5.33
CA LYS A 116 0.54 -19.15 -6.01
C LYS A 116 0.36 -18.31 -7.28
N PRO A 117 0.76 -17.02 -7.26
CA PRO A 117 0.54 -16.10 -8.38
C PRO A 117 1.06 -16.61 -9.73
N ASP A 118 2.15 -17.39 -9.71
CA ASP A 118 2.79 -17.91 -10.92
C ASP A 118 2.20 -19.24 -11.42
N GLN A 119 1.38 -19.93 -10.61
CA GLN A 119 0.89 -21.28 -10.90
C GLN A 119 -0.63 -21.33 -11.05
N ASP A 120 -1.35 -20.54 -10.26
CA ASP A 120 -2.79 -20.58 -10.18
C ASP A 120 -3.42 -19.70 -11.26
N LYS A 121 -4.39 -20.26 -11.99
CA LYS A 121 -5.07 -19.58 -13.10
C LYS A 121 -6.06 -18.51 -12.65
N SER A 122 -6.50 -18.55 -11.39
CA SER A 122 -7.47 -17.60 -10.85
C SER A 122 -7.18 -17.27 -9.40
N VAL A 123 -7.39 -16.00 -9.05
CA VAL A 123 -7.24 -15.51 -7.67
C VAL A 123 -8.42 -16.03 -6.84
N PRO A 124 -8.18 -16.69 -5.69
CA PRO A 124 -9.25 -17.14 -4.83
C PRO A 124 -10.00 -15.95 -4.22
N LYS A 125 -11.28 -16.16 -3.88
CA LYS A 125 -12.05 -15.16 -3.14
C LYS A 125 -11.55 -15.10 -1.71
N LEU A 126 -11.29 -13.89 -1.21
CA LEU A 126 -11.01 -13.66 0.20
C LEU A 126 -12.18 -14.15 1.07
N SER A 127 -11.86 -14.72 2.23
CA SER A 127 -12.86 -15.05 3.24
C SER A 127 -13.49 -13.78 3.82
N LYS A 128 -14.64 -13.91 4.50
CA LYS A 128 -15.29 -12.74 5.12
C LYS A 128 -14.40 -12.10 6.18
N GLU A 129 -13.64 -12.91 6.91
CA GLU A 129 -12.72 -12.48 7.95
C GLU A 129 -11.59 -11.64 7.35
N HIS A 130 -10.98 -12.08 6.26
CA HIS A 130 -9.97 -11.29 5.54
C HIS A 130 -10.53 -9.99 4.97
N VAL A 131 -11.78 -10.01 4.47
CA VAL A 131 -12.44 -8.79 3.98
C VAL A 131 -12.67 -7.79 5.12
N VAL A 132 -13.15 -8.26 6.28
CA VAL A 132 -13.39 -7.44 7.46
C VAL A 132 -12.08 -6.84 7.99
N GLU A 133 -11.05 -7.65 8.15
CA GLU A 133 -9.72 -7.20 8.60
C GLU A 133 -9.12 -6.18 7.62
N CYS A 134 -9.23 -6.42 6.32
CA CYS A 134 -8.82 -5.45 5.30
C CYS A 134 -9.56 -4.12 5.48
N ALA A 135 -10.89 -4.14 5.64
CA ALA A 135 -11.67 -2.93 5.84
C ALA A 135 -11.24 -2.15 7.10
N TYR A 136 -11.03 -2.84 8.22
CA TYR A 136 -10.56 -2.20 9.46
C TYR A 136 -9.19 -1.53 9.30
N ARG A 137 -8.27 -2.14 8.53
CA ARG A 137 -6.97 -1.52 8.26
C ARG A 137 -7.10 -0.22 7.47
N TYR A 138 -7.95 -0.20 6.45
CA TYR A 138 -8.20 1.02 5.66
C TYR A 138 -8.85 2.10 6.50
N ILE A 139 -9.81 1.72 7.35
CA ILE A 139 -10.46 2.63 8.29
C ILE A 139 -9.43 3.22 9.25
N ALA A 140 -8.60 2.39 9.87
CA ALA A 140 -7.56 2.85 10.80
C ALA A 140 -6.58 3.83 10.14
N VAL A 141 -6.16 3.59 8.89
CA VAL A 141 -5.33 4.53 8.14
C VAL A 141 -6.09 5.83 7.86
N CYS A 142 -7.34 5.74 7.40
CA CYS A 142 -8.17 6.89 7.10
C CYS A 142 -8.32 7.79 8.34
N GLU A 143 -8.69 7.20 9.48
CA GLU A 143 -8.85 7.94 10.74
C GLU A 143 -7.53 8.56 11.22
N ARG A 144 -6.41 7.85 11.07
CA ARG A 144 -5.09 8.35 11.45
C ARG A 144 -4.68 9.55 10.60
N VAL A 145 -4.78 9.41 9.27
CA VAL A 145 -4.40 10.45 8.30
C VAL A 145 -5.30 11.68 8.41
N THR A 146 -6.61 11.49 8.51
CA THR A 146 -7.58 12.61 8.56
C THR A 146 -7.70 13.20 9.96
N GLY A 147 -7.63 12.37 11.00
CA GLY A 147 -7.92 12.73 12.39
C GLY A 147 -9.41 12.75 12.71
N GLN A 148 -10.23 12.24 11.79
CA GLN A 148 -11.67 12.12 11.93
C GLN A 148 -12.01 10.65 12.19
N SER A 149 -13.03 10.39 13.00
CA SER A 149 -13.57 9.04 13.14
C SER A 149 -14.32 8.63 11.88
N PHE A 150 -14.23 7.36 11.52
CA PHE A 150 -14.93 6.82 10.38
C PHE A 150 -16.43 6.71 10.69
N GLU A 151 -17.24 7.33 9.84
CA GLU A 151 -18.69 7.29 9.96
C GLU A 151 -19.23 5.99 9.35
N TRP A 152 -19.69 5.09 10.22
CA TRP A 152 -20.34 3.87 9.78
C TRP A 152 -21.74 4.18 9.24
N PRO A 153 -22.13 3.59 8.10
CA PRO A 153 -23.47 3.74 7.58
C PRO A 153 -24.48 3.15 8.59
N SER A 154 -25.46 3.97 8.99
CA SER A 154 -26.50 3.61 9.96
C SER A 154 -27.55 2.63 9.42
N GLU A 155 -27.66 2.54 8.09
CA GLU A 155 -28.54 1.61 7.39
C GLU A 155 -27.72 0.60 6.58
N THR A 156 -28.29 -0.58 6.35
CA THR A 156 -27.73 -1.53 5.40
C THR A 156 -27.51 -0.83 4.07
N VAL A 157 -26.24 -0.71 3.67
CA VAL A 157 -25.85 -0.13 2.40
C VAL A 157 -26.44 -0.97 1.28
N LYS A 158 -27.54 -0.49 0.70
CA LYS A 158 -28.18 -1.10 -0.48
C LYS A 158 -27.54 -0.63 -1.80
N LEU A 159 -26.77 0.44 -1.73
CA LEU A 159 -26.11 1.04 -2.88
C LEU A 159 -24.82 0.29 -3.23
N THR A 160 -24.52 0.18 -4.52
CA THR A 160 -23.22 -0.31 -4.97
C THR A 160 -22.10 0.66 -4.53
N PRO A 161 -20.83 0.22 -4.50
CA PRO A 161 -19.70 1.12 -4.26
C PRO A 161 -19.70 2.36 -5.17
N GLU A 162 -20.01 2.18 -6.46
CA GLU A 162 -20.05 3.25 -7.45
C GLU A 162 -21.14 4.27 -7.15
N GLU A 163 -22.33 3.81 -6.78
CA GLU A 163 -23.46 4.67 -6.39
C GLU A 163 -23.13 5.48 -5.14
N ARG A 164 -22.45 4.88 -4.15
CA ARG A 164 -21.99 5.59 -2.95
C ARG A 164 -20.97 6.67 -3.28
N VAL A 165 -19.95 6.34 -4.08
CA VAL A 165 -18.93 7.30 -4.52
C VAL A 165 -19.59 8.47 -5.25
N CYS A 166 -20.48 8.20 -6.19
CA CYS A 166 -21.23 9.24 -6.91
C CYS A 166 -22.05 10.12 -5.97
N SER A 167 -22.78 9.52 -5.04
CA SER A 167 -23.62 10.25 -4.09
C SER A 167 -22.80 11.21 -3.22
N ASN A 168 -21.69 10.72 -2.67
CA ASN A 168 -20.80 11.51 -1.82
C ASN A 168 -20.13 12.66 -2.57
N LEU A 169 -19.65 12.41 -3.80
CA LEU A 169 -19.04 13.45 -4.63
C LEU A 169 -20.03 14.54 -5.02
N LYS A 170 -21.29 14.19 -5.31
CA LYS A 170 -22.36 15.16 -5.57
C LYS A 170 -22.70 15.96 -4.32
N HIS A 171 -22.85 15.30 -3.18
CA HIS A 171 -23.20 15.93 -1.91
C HIS A 171 -22.18 17.02 -1.51
N HIS A 172 -20.89 16.76 -1.73
CA HIS A 172 -19.82 17.70 -1.40
C HIS A 172 -19.47 18.66 -2.55
N GLY A 173 -20.23 18.65 -3.65
CA GLY A 173 -20.07 19.59 -4.76
C GLY A 173 -18.85 19.33 -5.66
N PHE A 174 -18.20 18.17 -5.54
CA PHE A 174 -17.01 17.81 -6.33
C PHE A 174 -17.33 17.33 -7.75
N VAL A 175 -18.58 16.98 -8.06
CA VAL A 175 -19.00 16.54 -9.40
C VAL A 175 -20.28 17.26 -9.84
N ARG A 176 -20.19 18.05 -10.92
CA ARG A 176 -21.36 18.66 -11.60
C ARG A 176 -21.90 17.80 -12.76
N ILE A 177 -21.04 17.01 -13.42
CA ILE A 177 -21.37 16.05 -14.48
C ILE A 177 -20.43 14.85 -14.30
N ALA A 178 -20.97 13.65 -14.05
CA ALA A 178 -20.15 12.46 -13.85
C ALA A 178 -19.79 11.82 -15.21
N ILE A 179 -18.50 11.67 -15.52
CA ILE A 179 -18.03 10.73 -16.54
C ILE A 179 -17.31 9.60 -15.81
N PHE A 180 -17.98 8.45 -15.71
CA PHE A 180 -17.32 7.20 -15.33
C PHE A 180 -16.75 6.55 -16.59
N VAL A 181 -15.44 6.55 -16.74
CA VAL A 181 -14.79 5.72 -17.77
C VAL A 181 -14.62 4.32 -17.20
N ARG A 182 -15.59 3.43 -17.47
CA ARG A 182 -15.41 2.00 -17.24
C ARG A 182 -14.54 1.46 -18.38
N LEU A 183 -13.26 1.21 -18.12
CA LEU A 183 -12.43 0.41 -19.02
C LEU A 183 -12.95 -1.04 -18.95
N LEU A 184 -13.92 -1.37 -19.81
CA LEU A 184 -14.29 -2.75 -20.08
C LEU A 184 -13.15 -3.37 -20.89
N SER A 185 -12.42 -4.32 -20.31
CA SER A 185 -11.58 -5.21 -21.11
C SER A 185 -12.51 -6.00 -22.02
N SER A 186 -12.43 -5.78 -23.33
CA SER A 186 -13.15 -6.56 -24.32
C SER A 186 -12.60 -7.98 -24.36
N SER A 187 -13.25 -8.90 -23.66
CA SER A 187 -13.16 -10.34 -23.92
C SER A 187 -14.45 -10.80 -24.60
N SER A 188 -14.64 -10.35 -25.84
CA SER A 188 -15.42 -11.09 -26.82
C SER A 188 -14.42 -11.78 -27.75
N VAL A 189 -14.07 -13.03 -27.41
CA VAL A 189 -13.59 -13.98 -28.40
C VAL A 189 -14.84 -14.71 -28.90
N PRO A 190 -15.29 -14.49 -30.15
CA PRO A 190 -16.35 -15.29 -30.73
C PRO A 190 -15.76 -16.57 -31.34
N ASP A 191 -16.40 -17.70 -31.04
CA ASP A 191 -16.54 -18.83 -31.96
C ASP A 191 -18.03 -18.98 -32.28
#